data_AF-A0A4Q8AMU0-F1
#
_entry.id   AF-A0A4Q8AMU0-F1
#
_cell.length_a   1.000
_cell.length_b   1.000
_cell.length_c   1.000
_cell.angle_alpha   90.00
_cell.angle_beta   90.00
_cell.angle_gamma   90.00
#
_symmetry.space_group_name_H-M   'P 1'
#
loop_
_entity.id
_entity.type
_entity.pdbx_description
1 polymer ?
#
loop_
_entity_poly.entity_id
_entity_poly.type
_entity_poly.pdbx_seq_one_letter_code
_entity_poly.pdbx_strand_id
1 'polypeptide(L)'
;MNDAEARNELAEVYSMPDGLARNARAEDLAQRIENEGPADCLAEALLDLIDAYTSSDEAYKSFPVMARLLRLWDERPDLFDKSDEFALFWQFKWVAGHLPAWLQVSRPQALAVLEDMQRRYDLAGHGASGYLAARFRFAFLTGDPAVEDVRSLWRATPRDEFSNCEACEPGEQADYLYVTGQYDELAALAGKLHGSCNLEPTRGLSALAVAHLMRGEAPQAASILGEAHRRMTLDVPTDAAGARGQQLEVLLRGGQIDEALKRLRTADIVLLDGAKTPLAHLSFLISLLAGLSSARDQHAGDSTALPAPHGVTLSELHTQVLGRARDLAGRFDERNGNGFYDGLIDRALTARPAPEPLPHQPLPVHAEPSTTGEDTMTASHDFTADAATLGALSTQRIEAALSADGVNFGNDSDGDIISVWDENPFWFLLIGTESPILRISAKWKAWLPAANQAAATDAVNEWHNSRLFPRVLLSTDADGDVFLGIDRNVDLEFGITDAQLRNELSTTIRAGLQFFEFLEERFPTAVAAAEEYRAASRAAAEDPA
;
A
#
# COMPACT_ATOMS: atom_id res chain seq x y z
N MET A 1 -7.22 -38.42 -12.65
CA MET A 1 -8.22 -37.32 -12.75
C MET A 1 -8.73 -37.22 -14.19
N ASN A 2 -10.00 -36.83 -14.43
CA ASN A 2 -10.47 -36.55 -15.80
C ASN A 2 -10.36 -35.05 -16.16
N ASP A 3 -10.47 -34.73 -17.45
CA ASP A 3 -10.26 -33.38 -18.01
C ASP A 3 -11.25 -32.32 -17.52
N ALA A 4 -12.52 -32.68 -17.30
CA ALA A 4 -13.49 -31.75 -16.73
C ALA A 4 -13.24 -31.49 -15.23
N GLU A 5 -12.81 -32.50 -14.49
CA GLU A 5 -12.40 -32.36 -13.09
C GLU A 5 -11.16 -31.45 -12.97
N ALA A 6 -10.14 -31.68 -13.82
CA ALA A 6 -8.91 -30.89 -13.81
C ALA A 6 -9.17 -29.39 -14.01
N ARG A 7 -9.95 -29.03 -15.04
CA ARG A 7 -10.26 -27.61 -15.32
C ARG A 7 -11.11 -26.95 -14.25
N ASN A 8 -12.03 -27.70 -13.63
CA ASN A 8 -12.80 -27.17 -12.50
C ASN A 8 -11.92 -26.92 -11.27
N GLU A 9 -10.99 -27.84 -10.95
CA GLU A 9 -10.05 -27.65 -9.85
C GLU A 9 -9.07 -26.48 -10.14
N LEU A 10 -8.62 -26.30 -11.39
CA LEU A 10 -7.78 -25.16 -11.78
C LEU A 10 -8.51 -23.83 -11.59
N ALA A 11 -9.75 -23.72 -12.08
CA ALA A 11 -10.57 -22.54 -11.88
C ALA A 11 -10.85 -22.24 -10.40
N GLU A 12 -11.06 -23.28 -9.59
CA GLU A 12 -11.21 -23.15 -8.14
C GLU A 12 -9.94 -22.56 -7.52
N VAL A 13 -8.77 -23.15 -7.80
CA VAL A 13 -7.46 -22.68 -7.29
C VAL A 13 -7.16 -21.25 -7.71
N TYR A 14 -7.44 -20.90 -8.97
CA TYR A 14 -7.23 -19.55 -9.48
C TYR A 14 -8.11 -18.51 -8.75
N SER A 15 -9.32 -18.89 -8.34
CA SER A 15 -10.24 -18.01 -7.61
C SER A 15 -9.96 -17.87 -6.11
N MET A 16 -9.04 -18.67 -5.56
CA MET A 16 -8.70 -18.59 -4.13
C MET A 16 -7.96 -17.29 -3.81
N PRO A 17 -8.14 -16.72 -2.61
CA PRO A 17 -7.31 -15.61 -2.15
C PRO A 17 -5.83 -15.99 -2.10
N ASP A 18 -4.96 -15.03 -2.42
CA ASP A 18 -3.51 -15.23 -2.36
C ASP A 18 -3.04 -15.63 -0.96
N GLY A 19 -2.06 -16.53 -0.90
CA GLY A 19 -1.44 -16.97 0.34
C GLY A 19 -1.14 -18.46 0.37
N LEU A 20 -0.70 -18.94 1.54
CA LEU A 20 -0.19 -20.31 1.71
C LEU A 20 -1.22 -21.40 1.34
N ALA A 21 -2.51 -21.13 1.52
CA ALA A 21 -3.57 -22.07 1.17
C ALA A 21 -3.69 -22.24 -0.35
N ARG A 22 -3.66 -21.14 -1.12
CA ARG A 22 -3.65 -21.17 -2.59
C ARG A 22 -2.38 -21.86 -3.09
N ASN A 23 -1.21 -21.54 -2.52
CA ASN A 23 0.06 -22.19 -2.87
C ASN A 23 -0.01 -23.71 -2.71
N ALA A 24 -0.39 -24.20 -1.52
CA ALA A 24 -0.43 -25.63 -1.24
C ALA A 24 -1.42 -26.37 -2.15
N ARG A 25 -2.56 -25.74 -2.47
CA ARG A 25 -3.56 -26.33 -3.37
C ARG A 25 -3.07 -26.36 -4.82
N ALA A 26 -2.43 -25.30 -5.29
CA ALA A 26 -1.82 -25.26 -6.63
C ALA A 26 -0.67 -26.28 -6.75
N GLU A 27 0.15 -26.44 -5.71
CA GLU A 27 1.23 -27.45 -5.64
C GLU A 27 0.67 -28.87 -5.79
N ASP A 28 -0.35 -29.23 -5.00
CA ASP A 28 -1.02 -30.53 -5.05
C ASP A 28 -1.64 -30.80 -6.43
N LEU A 29 -2.36 -29.81 -6.96
CA LEU A 29 -3.04 -29.93 -8.25
C LEU A 29 -2.05 -30.12 -9.40
N ALA A 30 -1.01 -29.30 -9.49
CA ALA A 30 0.04 -29.44 -10.51
C ALA A 30 0.73 -30.81 -10.41
N GLN A 31 1.00 -31.30 -9.18
CA GLN A 31 1.62 -32.60 -8.99
C GLN A 31 0.71 -33.77 -9.38
N ARG A 32 -0.60 -33.67 -9.10
CA ARG A 32 -1.60 -34.68 -9.52
C ARG A 32 -1.76 -34.71 -11.03
N ILE A 33 -1.88 -33.55 -11.67
CA ILE A 33 -1.98 -33.44 -13.14
C ILE A 33 -0.74 -34.04 -13.81
N GLU A 34 0.46 -33.76 -13.30
CA GLU A 34 1.71 -34.32 -13.82
C GLU A 34 1.78 -35.86 -13.71
N ASN A 35 1.31 -36.41 -12.60
CA ASN A 35 1.41 -37.85 -12.32
C ASN A 35 0.28 -38.68 -12.95
N GLU A 36 -0.94 -38.16 -12.97
CA GLU A 36 -2.16 -38.90 -13.32
C GLU A 36 -2.82 -38.42 -14.61
N GLY A 37 -2.43 -37.24 -15.11
CA GLY A 37 -3.10 -36.56 -16.20
C GLY A 37 -4.35 -35.78 -15.77
N PRO A 38 -4.97 -35.04 -16.71
CA PRO A 38 -4.65 -35.01 -18.14
C PRO A 38 -3.46 -34.11 -18.47
N ALA A 39 -2.59 -34.58 -19.38
CA ALA A 39 -1.37 -33.88 -19.74
C ALA A 39 -1.60 -32.47 -20.33
N ASP A 40 -2.74 -32.27 -21.01
CA ASP A 40 -3.10 -31.00 -21.65
C ASP A 40 -3.37 -29.87 -20.62
N CYS A 41 -3.58 -30.20 -19.34
CA CYS A 41 -3.73 -29.21 -18.28
C CYS A 41 -2.42 -28.87 -17.57
N LEU A 42 -1.30 -29.51 -17.92
CA LEU A 42 -0.05 -29.36 -17.17
C LEU A 42 0.58 -27.98 -17.36
N ALA A 43 0.49 -27.39 -18.55
CA ALA A 43 1.01 -26.04 -18.82
C ALA A 43 0.28 -25.00 -17.95
N GLU A 44 -1.05 -24.98 -18.03
CA GLU A 44 -1.94 -24.13 -17.21
C GLU A 44 -1.66 -24.31 -15.71
N ALA A 45 -1.58 -25.56 -15.22
CA ALA A 45 -1.34 -25.84 -13.81
C ALA A 45 0.02 -25.29 -13.30
N LEU A 46 1.07 -25.35 -14.13
CA LEU A 46 2.38 -24.82 -13.78
C LEU A 46 2.40 -23.28 -13.84
N LEU A 47 1.68 -22.67 -14.80
CA LEU A 47 1.50 -21.22 -14.89
C LEU A 47 0.74 -20.67 -13.68
N ASP A 48 -0.33 -21.33 -13.26
CA ASP A 48 -1.11 -20.97 -12.06
C ASP A 48 -0.31 -21.12 -10.78
N LEU A 49 0.54 -22.15 -10.70
CA LEU A 49 1.43 -22.33 -9.56
C LEU A 49 2.49 -21.23 -9.46
N ILE A 50 3.02 -20.76 -10.59
CA ILE A 50 3.95 -19.62 -10.62
C ILE A 50 3.24 -18.36 -10.14
N ASP A 51 2.04 -18.08 -10.65
CA ASP A 51 1.22 -16.94 -10.22
C ASP A 51 0.99 -16.94 -8.70
N ALA A 52 0.47 -18.06 -8.17
CA ALA A 52 0.22 -18.23 -6.74
C ALA A 52 1.47 -17.95 -5.88
N TYR A 53 2.62 -18.50 -6.27
CA TYR A 53 3.86 -18.21 -5.54
C TYR A 53 4.23 -16.74 -5.60
N THR A 54 4.19 -16.09 -6.77
CA THR A 54 4.62 -14.70 -6.93
C THR A 54 3.78 -13.70 -6.12
N SER A 55 2.50 -14.01 -5.91
CA SER A 55 1.59 -13.22 -5.08
C SER A 55 1.81 -13.40 -3.58
N SER A 56 2.58 -14.40 -3.16
CA SER A 56 2.83 -14.75 -1.75
C SER A 56 4.27 -14.46 -1.29
N ASP A 57 4.55 -14.67 0.00
CA ASP A 57 5.90 -14.61 0.58
C ASP A 57 6.82 -15.76 0.11
N GLU A 58 6.28 -16.72 -0.63
CA GLU A 58 7.03 -17.86 -1.17
C GLU A 58 7.46 -17.67 -2.63
N ALA A 59 7.50 -16.42 -3.11
CA ALA A 59 7.79 -16.09 -4.51
C ALA A 59 9.10 -16.71 -5.05
N TYR A 60 10.09 -17.00 -4.21
CA TYR A 60 11.32 -17.70 -4.62
C TYR A 60 11.07 -19.13 -5.14
N LYS A 61 9.96 -19.78 -4.74
CA LYS A 61 9.58 -21.12 -5.23
C LYS A 61 9.10 -21.09 -6.69
N SER A 62 8.81 -19.92 -7.26
CA SER A 62 8.49 -19.78 -8.69
C SER A 62 9.66 -20.15 -9.60
N PHE A 63 10.93 -19.97 -9.18
CA PHE A 63 12.11 -20.24 -10.01
C PHE A 63 12.21 -21.71 -10.47
N PRO A 64 12.15 -22.72 -9.59
CA PRO A 64 12.17 -24.11 -10.04
C PRO A 64 10.94 -24.49 -10.86
N VAL A 65 9.77 -23.89 -10.62
CA VAL A 65 8.56 -24.14 -11.43
C VAL A 65 8.69 -23.55 -12.83
N MET A 66 9.21 -22.33 -12.96
CA MET A 66 9.53 -21.72 -14.26
C MET A 66 10.53 -22.58 -15.04
N ALA A 67 11.57 -23.09 -14.38
CA ALA A 67 12.51 -24.00 -15.02
C ALA A 67 11.87 -25.31 -15.48
N ARG A 68 10.84 -25.82 -14.76
CA ARG A 68 10.04 -26.98 -15.20
C ARG A 68 9.17 -26.64 -16.40
N LEU A 69 8.47 -25.51 -16.37
CA LEU A 69 7.61 -25.04 -17.44
C LEU A 69 8.40 -24.82 -18.74
N LEU A 70 9.59 -24.21 -18.67
CA LEU A 70 10.48 -24.02 -19.82
C LEU A 70 10.95 -25.35 -20.43
N ARG A 71 11.23 -26.38 -19.61
CA ARG A 71 11.53 -27.73 -20.11
C ARG A 71 10.31 -28.37 -20.77
N LEU A 72 9.13 -28.20 -20.19
CA LEU A 72 7.88 -28.70 -20.77
C LEU A 72 7.65 -28.06 -22.14
N TRP A 73 7.88 -26.76 -22.28
CA TRP A 73 7.83 -26.04 -23.56
C TRP A 73 8.82 -26.61 -24.59
N ASP A 74 10.05 -26.91 -24.17
CA ASP A 74 11.08 -27.47 -25.06
C ASP A 74 10.76 -28.91 -25.52
N GLU A 75 10.19 -29.73 -24.64
CA GLU A 75 9.94 -31.16 -24.88
C GLU A 75 8.57 -31.43 -25.52
N ARG A 76 7.55 -30.66 -25.13
CA ARG A 76 6.13 -30.84 -25.46
C ARG A 76 5.43 -29.51 -25.72
N PRO A 77 5.88 -28.73 -26.73
CA PRO A 77 5.22 -27.46 -27.10
C PRO A 77 3.78 -27.67 -27.56
N ASP A 78 3.40 -28.90 -27.94
CA ASP A 78 2.04 -29.28 -28.32
C ASP A 78 1.03 -29.21 -27.16
N LEU A 79 1.49 -29.15 -25.91
CA LEU A 79 0.63 -29.01 -24.72
C LEU A 79 0.27 -27.56 -24.38
N PHE A 80 0.82 -26.59 -25.11
CA PHE A 80 0.57 -25.18 -24.88
C PHE A 80 -0.37 -24.64 -25.94
N ASP A 81 -1.46 -24.02 -25.51
CA ASP A 81 -2.25 -23.21 -26.41
C ASP A 81 -1.66 -21.79 -26.54
N LYS A 82 -2.33 -20.92 -27.32
CA LYS A 82 -1.85 -19.54 -27.53
C LYS A 82 -1.89 -18.69 -26.26
N SER A 83 -2.81 -18.98 -25.36
CA SER A 83 -2.92 -18.30 -24.07
C SER A 83 -1.77 -18.74 -23.17
N ASP A 84 -1.47 -20.04 -23.12
CA ASP A 84 -0.35 -20.59 -22.36
C ASP A 84 1.01 -20.08 -22.88
N GLU A 85 1.18 -20.02 -24.21
CA GLU A 85 2.39 -19.45 -24.82
C GLU A 85 2.59 -17.99 -24.41
N PHE A 86 1.55 -17.17 -24.53
CA PHE A 86 1.60 -15.78 -24.09
C PHE A 86 1.91 -15.67 -22.59
N ALA A 87 1.22 -16.46 -21.75
CA ALA A 87 1.40 -16.47 -20.31
C ALA A 87 2.81 -16.93 -19.91
N LEU A 88 3.39 -17.91 -20.60
CA LEU A 88 4.76 -18.36 -20.40
C LEU A 88 5.75 -17.22 -20.55
N PHE A 89 5.74 -16.52 -21.68
CA PHE A 89 6.67 -15.42 -21.93
C PHE A 89 6.38 -14.24 -20.98
N TRP A 90 5.11 -13.91 -20.76
CA TRP A 90 4.71 -12.88 -19.81
C TRP A 90 5.23 -13.15 -18.40
N GLN A 91 4.99 -14.35 -17.86
CA GLN A 91 5.48 -14.75 -16.54
C GLN A 91 7.01 -14.87 -16.49
N PHE A 92 7.66 -15.30 -17.58
CA PHE A 92 9.12 -15.37 -17.63
C PHE A 92 9.76 -14.01 -17.40
N LYS A 93 9.20 -12.94 -17.98
CA LYS A 93 9.63 -11.56 -17.70
C LYS A 93 9.57 -11.21 -16.21
N TRP A 94 8.45 -11.50 -15.53
CA TRP A 94 8.29 -11.15 -14.11
C TRP A 94 9.22 -11.98 -13.22
N VAL A 95 9.31 -13.28 -13.46
CA VAL A 95 10.20 -14.18 -12.73
C VAL A 95 11.66 -13.76 -12.91
N ALA A 96 12.08 -13.47 -14.14
CA ALA A 96 13.43 -12.98 -14.42
C ALA A 96 13.70 -11.60 -13.77
N GLY A 97 12.71 -10.70 -13.77
CA GLY A 97 12.79 -9.40 -13.11
C GLY A 97 12.92 -9.48 -11.57
N HIS A 98 12.54 -10.60 -10.96
CA HIS A 98 12.67 -10.82 -9.51
C HIS A 98 13.98 -11.49 -9.07
N LEU A 99 14.80 -12.00 -10.00
CA LEU A 99 16.11 -12.58 -9.70
C LEU A 99 17.01 -11.71 -8.79
N PRO A 100 17.13 -10.38 -8.97
CA PRO A 100 18.00 -9.59 -8.12
C PRO A 100 17.55 -9.55 -6.66
N ALA A 101 16.28 -9.82 -6.36
CA ALA A 101 15.70 -9.69 -5.03
C ALA A 101 16.13 -10.80 -4.04
N TRP A 102 16.72 -11.90 -4.54
CA TRP A 102 16.97 -13.11 -3.77
C TRP A 102 18.45 -13.47 -3.67
N LEU A 103 18.95 -13.63 -2.44
CA LEU A 103 20.34 -14.02 -2.17
C LEU A 103 20.66 -15.46 -2.59
N GLN A 104 19.65 -16.32 -2.68
CA GLN A 104 19.77 -17.73 -3.03
C GLN A 104 20.14 -17.94 -4.51
N VAL A 105 19.87 -16.95 -5.36
CA VAL A 105 20.20 -16.99 -6.78
C VAL A 105 21.55 -16.31 -7.00
N SER A 106 22.57 -17.09 -7.35
CA SER A 106 23.90 -16.53 -7.63
C SER A 106 23.89 -15.66 -8.89
N ARG A 107 24.83 -14.70 -8.99
CA ARG A 107 24.95 -13.84 -10.17
C ARG A 107 25.12 -14.62 -11.48
N PRO A 108 25.97 -15.67 -11.58
CA PRO A 108 26.07 -16.46 -12.81
C PRO A 108 24.77 -17.17 -13.19
N GLN A 109 24.00 -17.68 -12.22
CA GLN A 109 22.70 -18.30 -12.49
C GLN A 109 21.71 -17.28 -13.04
N ALA A 110 21.62 -16.10 -12.43
CA ALA A 110 20.71 -15.06 -12.89
C ALA A 110 21.05 -14.57 -14.31
N LEU A 111 22.34 -14.38 -14.62
CA LEU A 111 22.78 -14.01 -15.97
C LEU A 111 22.44 -15.09 -16.99
N ALA A 112 22.65 -16.37 -16.67
CA ALA A 112 22.27 -17.47 -17.56
C ALA A 112 20.75 -17.51 -17.83
N VAL A 113 19.91 -17.22 -16.83
CA VAL A 113 18.46 -17.12 -17.00
C VAL A 113 18.08 -15.95 -17.93
N LEU A 114 18.72 -14.78 -17.76
CA LEU A 114 18.47 -13.61 -18.61
C LEU A 114 18.92 -13.84 -20.07
N GLU A 115 20.06 -14.52 -20.27
CA GLU A 115 20.54 -14.93 -21.59
C GLU A 115 19.60 -15.93 -22.25
N ASP A 116 19.10 -16.91 -21.49
CA ASP A 116 18.12 -17.89 -22.00
C ASP A 116 16.78 -17.24 -22.32
N MET A 117 16.33 -16.27 -21.51
CA MET A 117 15.14 -15.47 -21.78
C MET A 117 15.27 -14.74 -23.10
N GLN A 118 16.36 -14.00 -23.31
CA GLN A 118 16.61 -13.30 -24.57
C GLN A 118 16.59 -14.28 -25.75
N ARG A 119 17.32 -15.39 -25.66
CA ARG A 119 17.36 -16.41 -26.73
C ARG A 119 15.97 -16.93 -27.09
N ARG A 120 15.12 -17.20 -26.09
CA ARG A 120 13.76 -17.73 -26.31
C ARG A 120 12.82 -16.71 -26.90
N TYR A 121 12.88 -15.45 -26.45
CA TYR A 121 12.14 -14.34 -27.06
C TYR A 121 12.52 -14.17 -28.53
N ASP A 122 13.81 -14.17 -28.84
CA ASP A 122 14.32 -14.03 -30.21
C ASP A 122 13.85 -15.21 -31.10
N LEU A 123 13.88 -16.45 -30.58
CA LEU A 123 13.43 -17.64 -31.31
C LEU A 123 11.91 -17.66 -31.57
N ALA A 124 11.12 -17.16 -30.63
CA ALA A 124 9.66 -17.03 -30.77
C ALA A 124 9.26 -15.80 -31.61
N GLY A 125 10.20 -14.93 -31.95
CA GLY A 125 9.95 -13.72 -32.75
C GLY A 125 9.29 -12.59 -31.96
N HIS A 126 9.40 -12.60 -30.64
CA HIS A 126 8.88 -11.57 -29.75
C HIS A 126 9.79 -10.33 -29.72
N GLY A 127 9.23 -9.19 -29.33
CA GLY A 127 9.97 -7.95 -29.17
C GLY A 127 10.93 -7.95 -27.98
N ALA A 128 11.86 -7.00 -27.96
CA ALA A 128 12.93 -6.96 -26.98
C ALA A 128 12.55 -6.34 -25.63
N SER A 129 11.37 -5.72 -25.51
CA SER A 129 11.05 -4.88 -24.37
C SER A 129 11.08 -5.65 -23.04
N GLY A 130 10.54 -6.87 -23.02
CA GLY A 130 10.42 -7.70 -21.82
C GLY A 130 11.78 -8.12 -21.25
N TYR A 131 12.67 -8.68 -22.07
CA TYR A 131 13.99 -9.12 -21.57
C TYR A 131 14.91 -7.93 -21.28
N LEU A 132 14.79 -6.81 -22.01
CA LEU A 132 15.57 -5.60 -21.71
C LEU A 132 15.16 -4.96 -20.39
N ALA A 133 13.86 -4.94 -20.05
CA ALA A 133 13.38 -4.51 -18.74
C ALA A 133 13.96 -5.39 -17.62
N ALA A 134 13.90 -6.72 -17.75
CA ALA A 134 14.48 -7.65 -16.77
C ALA A 134 16.00 -7.48 -16.63
N ARG A 135 16.72 -7.30 -17.75
CA ARG A 135 18.17 -7.02 -17.74
C ARG A 135 18.51 -5.69 -17.09
N PHE A 136 17.75 -4.63 -17.38
CA PHE A 136 17.94 -3.33 -16.73
C PHE A 136 17.74 -3.45 -15.22
N ARG A 137 16.63 -4.05 -14.78
CA ARG A 137 16.34 -4.26 -13.37
C ARG A 137 17.41 -5.06 -12.66
N PHE A 138 17.92 -6.13 -13.27
CA PHE A 138 19.04 -6.90 -12.73
C PHE A 138 20.32 -6.07 -12.66
N ALA A 139 20.71 -5.39 -13.74
CA ALA A 139 21.93 -4.57 -13.77
C ALA A 139 21.89 -3.47 -12.70
N PHE A 140 20.76 -2.75 -12.61
CA PHE A 140 20.52 -1.73 -11.60
C PHE A 140 20.63 -2.28 -10.17
N LEU A 141 19.84 -3.31 -9.85
CA LEU A 141 19.76 -3.86 -8.50
C LEU A 141 20.93 -4.79 -8.15
N THR A 142 21.96 -4.87 -8.99
CA THR A 142 23.20 -5.58 -8.67
C THR A 142 24.43 -4.70 -8.77
N GLY A 143 24.27 -3.40 -9.08
CA GLY A 143 25.38 -2.49 -9.27
C GLY A 143 26.26 -2.86 -10.46
N ASP A 144 25.68 -3.45 -11.51
CA ASP A 144 26.41 -3.78 -12.72
C ASP A 144 26.81 -2.50 -13.47
N PRO A 145 28.09 -2.32 -13.83
CA PRO A 145 28.56 -1.12 -14.51
C PRO A 145 27.91 -0.89 -15.88
N ALA A 146 27.31 -1.92 -16.49
CA ALA A 146 26.60 -1.80 -17.77
C ALA A 146 25.18 -1.22 -17.64
N VAL A 147 24.71 -0.86 -16.44
CA VAL A 147 23.32 -0.44 -16.20
C VAL A 147 22.84 0.68 -17.12
N GLU A 148 23.64 1.73 -17.37
CA GLU A 148 23.19 2.87 -18.18
C GLU A 148 23.10 2.53 -19.67
N ASP A 149 23.97 1.64 -20.17
CA ASP A 149 23.89 1.13 -21.55
C ASP A 149 22.61 0.33 -21.74
N VAL A 150 22.29 -0.55 -20.79
CA VAL A 150 21.05 -1.35 -20.81
C VAL A 150 19.82 -0.46 -20.63
N ARG A 151 19.87 0.54 -19.74
CA ARG A 151 18.79 1.53 -19.54
C ARG A 151 18.50 2.29 -20.82
N SER A 152 19.55 2.78 -21.49
CA SER A 152 19.43 3.51 -22.75
C SER A 152 18.84 2.65 -23.86
N LEU A 153 19.31 1.41 -23.99
CA LEU A 153 18.78 0.45 -24.96
C LEU A 153 17.30 0.12 -24.70
N TRP A 154 16.95 -0.15 -23.45
CA TRP A 154 15.56 -0.43 -23.06
C TRP A 154 14.65 0.75 -23.39
N ARG A 155 15.02 1.98 -22.99
CA ARG A 155 14.24 3.20 -23.27
C ARG A 155 14.08 3.52 -24.75
N ALA A 156 15.04 3.12 -25.58
CA ALA A 156 14.98 3.29 -27.04
C ALA A 156 14.18 2.19 -27.75
N THR A 157 13.87 1.09 -27.04
CA THR A 157 13.13 -0.04 -27.59
C THR A 157 11.63 0.31 -27.66
N PRO A 158 10.97 0.14 -28.82
CA PRO A 158 9.54 0.34 -28.92
C PRO A 158 8.77 -0.59 -27.98
N ARG A 159 7.62 -0.12 -27.48
CA ARG A 159 6.70 -0.96 -26.71
C ARG A 159 6.17 -2.11 -27.58
N ASP A 160 6.02 -3.27 -26.97
CA ASP A 160 5.46 -4.49 -27.55
C ASP A 160 4.51 -5.17 -26.53
N GLU A 161 3.97 -6.34 -26.88
CA GLU A 161 3.01 -7.08 -26.04
C GLU A 161 3.59 -7.55 -24.69
N PHE A 162 4.92 -7.55 -24.53
CA PHE A 162 5.62 -7.90 -23.29
C PHE A 162 6.16 -6.69 -22.54
N SER A 163 5.88 -5.46 -22.97
CA SER A 163 6.27 -4.27 -22.22
C SER A 163 5.63 -4.24 -20.84
N ASN A 164 6.28 -3.58 -19.88
CA ASN A 164 5.66 -3.37 -18.58
C ASN A 164 4.50 -2.38 -18.71
N CYS A 165 3.63 -2.37 -17.71
CA CYS A 165 2.49 -1.46 -17.68
C CYS A 165 2.97 -0.01 -17.83
N GLU A 166 2.18 0.87 -18.45
CA GLU A 166 2.60 2.26 -18.72
C GLU A 166 2.93 3.06 -17.46
N ALA A 167 2.33 2.70 -16.32
CA ALA A 167 2.66 3.28 -15.01
C ALA A 167 3.93 2.69 -14.39
N CYS A 168 4.25 1.43 -14.71
CA CYS A 168 5.35 0.65 -14.13
C CYS A 168 6.72 1.13 -14.63
N GLU A 169 6.85 1.46 -15.93
CA GLU A 169 8.14 1.86 -16.50
C GLU A 169 8.68 3.18 -15.93
N PRO A 170 7.86 4.25 -15.78
CA PRO A 170 8.28 5.46 -15.06
C PRO A 170 8.64 5.18 -13.59
N GLY A 171 7.91 4.28 -12.91
CA GLY A 171 8.21 3.86 -11.54
C GLY A 171 9.59 3.19 -11.41
N GLU A 172 9.92 2.27 -12.32
CA GLU A 172 11.25 1.65 -12.37
C GLU A 172 12.37 2.67 -12.65
N GLN A 173 12.11 3.68 -13.48
CA GLN A 173 13.05 4.79 -13.66
C GLN A 173 13.19 5.63 -12.39
N ALA A 174 12.09 5.87 -11.66
CA ALA A 174 12.12 6.63 -10.43
C ALA A 174 12.99 5.96 -9.35
N ASP A 175 12.88 4.64 -9.21
CA ASP A 175 13.73 3.85 -8.30
C ASP A 175 15.22 3.98 -8.66
N TYR A 176 15.56 3.86 -9.95
CA TYR A 176 16.94 4.01 -10.44
C TYR A 176 17.52 5.40 -10.14
N LEU A 177 16.75 6.46 -10.44
CA LEU A 177 17.20 7.84 -10.27
C LEU A 177 17.32 8.21 -8.79
N TYR A 178 16.44 7.69 -7.92
CA TYR A 178 16.57 7.83 -6.48
C TYR A 178 17.85 7.16 -5.95
N VAL A 179 18.07 5.88 -6.30
CA VAL A 179 19.23 5.13 -5.82
C VAL A 179 20.55 5.70 -6.36
N THR A 180 20.56 6.27 -7.56
CA THR A 180 21.75 6.93 -8.13
C THR A 180 21.91 8.40 -7.72
N GLY A 181 20.93 8.97 -7.00
CA GLY A 181 20.96 10.35 -6.52
C GLY A 181 20.73 11.41 -7.61
N GLN A 182 20.15 11.01 -8.76
CA GLN A 182 19.87 11.88 -9.90
C GLN A 182 18.52 12.60 -9.73
N TYR A 183 18.42 13.43 -8.68
CA TYR A 183 17.15 14.05 -8.26
C TYR A 183 16.54 15.02 -9.28
N ASP A 184 17.36 15.68 -10.10
CA ASP A 184 16.85 16.58 -11.15
C ASP A 184 16.14 15.81 -12.28
N GLU A 185 16.71 14.69 -12.73
CA GLU A 185 16.05 13.83 -13.73
C GLU A 185 14.80 13.17 -13.13
N LEU A 186 14.84 12.79 -11.84
CA LEU A 186 13.68 12.23 -11.14
C LEU A 186 12.52 13.23 -11.07
N ALA A 187 12.79 14.49 -10.72
CA ALA A 187 11.79 15.53 -10.72
C ALA A 187 11.15 15.76 -12.11
N ALA A 188 11.93 15.62 -13.18
CA ALA A 188 11.43 15.72 -14.55
C ALA A 188 10.48 14.57 -14.95
N LEU A 189 10.47 13.45 -14.20
CA LEU A 189 9.53 12.34 -14.40
C LEU A 189 8.17 12.56 -13.75
N ALA A 190 7.97 13.60 -12.93
CA ALA A 190 6.74 13.80 -12.15
C ALA A 190 5.46 13.66 -12.97
N GLY A 191 5.40 14.28 -14.15
CA GLY A 191 4.24 14.21 -15.05
C GLY A 191 3.94 12.85 -15.67
N LYS A 192 4.78 11.83 -15.44
CA LYS A 192 4.60 10.45 -15.89
C LYS A 192 4.24 9.49 -14.74
N LEU A 193 4.29 9.96 -13.50
CA LEU A 193 3.99 9.17 -12.31
C LEU A 193 2.50 9.31 -11.97
N HIS A 194 1.65 8.69 -12.79
CA HIS A 194 0.20 8.68 -12.62
C HIS A 194 -0.37 7.29 -12.99
N GLY A 195 -1.62 7.04 -12.63
CA GLY A 195 -2.34 5.81 -12.99
C GLY A 195 -3.04 5.13 -11.82
N SER A 196 -3.68 4.00 -12.13
CA SER A 196 -4.45 3.16 -11.20
C SER A 196 -3.81 1.78 -10.96
N CYS A 197 -2.51 1.63 -11.27
CA CYS A 197 -1.80 0.41 -10.92
C CYS A 197 -1.74 0.27 -9.39
N ASN A 198 -1.78 -0.98 -8.92
CA ASN A 198 -1.74 -1.33 -7.50
C ASN A 198 -0.38 -1.07 -6.84
N LEU A 199 0.68 -0.85 -7.64
CA LEU A 199 2.03 -0.51 -7.17
C LEU A 199 2.39 0.94 -7.51
N GLU A 200 2.11 1.35 -8.74
CA GLU A 200 2.43 2.68 -9.27
C GLU A 200 1.19 3.54 -9.42
N PRO A 201 1.27 4.85 -9.12
CA PRO A 201 2.49 5.65 -8.95
C PRO A 201 3.02 5.72 -7.51
N THR A 202 2.43 4.99 -6.56
CA THR A 202 2.72 5.12 -5.12
C THR A 202 4.21 4.97 -4.78
N ARG A 203 4.91 4.00 -5.39
CA ARG A 203 6.36 3.83 -5.22
C ARG A 203 7.14 5.00 -5.82
N GLY A 204 6.89 5.32 -7.09
CA GLY A 204 7.55 6.43 -7.77
C GLY A 204 7.34 7.79 -7.08
N LEU A 205 6.14 8.04 -6.53
CA LEU A 205 5.84 9.26 -5.76
C LEU A 205 6.65 9.33 -4.46
N SER A 206 6.90 8.20 -3.79
CA SER A 206 7.72 8.17 -2.57
C SER A 206 9.18 8.54 -2.87
N ALA A 207 9.74 8.04 -3.97
CA ALA A 207 11.05 8.44 -4.47
C ALA A 207 11.08 9.92 -4.90
N LEU A 208 10.04 10.37 -5.60
CA LEU A 208 9.90 11.75 -6.06
C LEU A 208 9.84 12.74 -4.89
N ALA A 209 9.16 12.40 -3.79
CA ALA A 209 9.13 13.22 -2.58
C ALA A 209 10.54 13.46 -2.01
N VAL A 210 11.42 12.44 -2.00
CA VAL A 210 12.82 12.61 -1.60
C VAL A 210 13.54 13.57 -2.57
N ALA A 211 13.32 13.43 -3.88
CA ALA A 211 13.96 14.29 -4.86
C ALA A 211 13.62 15.77 -4.67
N HIS A 212 12.33 16.10 -4.46
CA HIS A 212 11.89 17.47 -4.18
C HIS A 212 12.48 17.98 -2.86
N LEU A 213 12.50 17.16 -1.81
CA LEU A 213 13.09 17.55 -0.53
C LEU A 213 14.58 17.89 -0.68
N MET A 214 15.33 17.06 -1.41
CA MET A 214 16.77 17.25 -1.63
C MET A 214 17.08 18.44 -2.54
N ARG A 215 16.13 18.84 -3.40
CA ARG A 215 16.21 20.05 -4.23
C ARG A 215 15.82 21.34 -3.48
N GLY A 216 15.43 21.23 -2.20
CA GLY A 216 14.99 22.38 -1.38
C GLY A 216 13.55 22.80 -1.67
N GLU A 217 12.73 21.94 -2.28
CA GLU A 217 11.35 22.22 -2.67
C GLU A 217 10.40 21.61 -1.62
N ALA A 218 10.52 22.04 -0.37
CA ALA A 218 9.85 21.44 0.79
C ALA A 218 8.31 21.40 0.69
N PRO A 219 7.59 22.44 0.21
CA PRO A 219 6.14 22.38 0.04
C PRO A 219 5.69 21.31 -0.96
N GLN A 220 6.41 21.17 -2.08
CA GLN A 220 6.16 20.15 -3.09
C GLN A 220 6.43 18.75 -2.54
N ALA A 221 7.55 18.58 -1.82
CA ALA A 221 7.88 17.32 -1.16
C ALA A 221 6.79 16.89 -0.17
N ALA A 222 6.26 17.82 0.64
CA ALA A 222 5.17 17.55 1.59
C ALA A 222 3.87 17.13 0.87
N SER A 223 3.52 17.82 -0.21
CA SER A 223 2.32 17.51 -1.00
C SER A 223 2.38 16.11 -1.61
N ILE A 224 3.51 15.79 -2.27
CA ILE A 224 3.74 14.48 -2.92
C ILE A 224 3.82 13.36 -1.87
N LEU A 225 4.48 13.61 -0.73
CA LEU A 225 4.50 12.66 0.38
C LEU A 225 3.08 12.35 0.88
N GLY A 226 2.24 13.38 1.04
CA GLY A 226 0.85 13.21 1.47
C GLY A 226 0.04 12.37 0.48
N GLU A 227 0.22 12.58 -0.82
CA GLU A 227 -0.42 11.77 -1.86
C GLU A 227 0.06 10.31 -1.83
N ALA A 228 1.39 10.09 -1.83
CA ALA A 228 1.98 8.77 -1.77
C ALA A 228 1.51 7.99 -0.53
N HIS A 229 1.44 8.68 0.62
CA HIS A 229 0.99 8.08 1.87
C HIS A 229 -0.50 7.68 1.81
N ARG A 230 -1.39 8.57 1.34
CA ARG A 230 -2.83 8.26 1.20
C ARG A 230 -3.06 7.06 0.31
N ARG A 231 -2.40 6.97 -0.84
CA ARG A 231 -2.53 5.82 -1.76
C ARG A 231 -2.09 4.51 -1.11
N MET A 232 -1.06 4.55 -0.28
CA MET A 232 -0.55 3.38 0.45
C MET A 232 -1.44 2.91 1.60
N THR A 233 -2.35 3.77 2.08
CA THR A 233 -3.37 3.39 3.09
C THR A 233 -4.67 2.87 2.48
N LEU A 234 -4.89 3.10 1.18
CA LEU A 234 -6.09 2.70 0.45
C LEU A 234 -5.92 1.35 -0.26
N ASP A 235 -4.70 1.08 -0.74
CA ASP A 235 -4.27 -0.21 -1.29
C ASP A 235 -3.27 -0.82 -0.31
N VAL A 236 -3.39 -2.11 0.03
CA VAL A 236 -2.38 -2.82 0.86
C VAL A 236 -1.46 -3.62 -0.05
N PRO A 237 -0.45 -3.01 -0.72
CA PRO A 237 0.61 -3.80 -1.32
C PRO A 237 1.61 -4.20 -0.24
N THR A 238 1.76 -5.51 -0.06
CA THR A 238 2.82 -6.15 0.74
C THR A 238 4.23 -5.93 0.16
N ASP A 239 4.36 -5.26 -1.00
CA ASP A 239 5.62 -5.03 -1.72
C ASP A 239 5.98 -3.53 -1.90
N ALA A 240 5.91 -2.77 -0.81
CA ALA A 240 6.22 -1.33 -0.78
C ALA A 240 7.30 -0.95 0.26
N ALA A 241 8.08 -1.90 0.77
CA ALA A 241 9.04 -1.65 1.86
C ALA A 241 10.04 -0.53 1.52
N GLY A 242 10.61 -0.52 0.31
CA GLY A 242 11.49 0.57 -0.14
C GLY A 242 10.80 1.94 -0.14
N ALA A 243 9.56 2.01 -0.62
CA ALA A 243 8.77 3.23 -0.65
C ALA A 243 8.42 3.73 0.77
N ARG A 244 8.07 2.83 1.69
CA ARG A 244 7.86 3.14 3.12
C ARG A 244 9.13 3.72 3.75
N GLY A 245 10.28 3.12 3.46
CA GLY A 245 11.58 3.64 3.89
C GLY A 245 11.86 5.05 3.34
N GLN A 246 11.55 5.31 2.08
CA GLN A 246 11.69 6.63 1.46
C GLN A 246 10.77 7.67 2.12
N GLN A 247 9.52 7.33 2.45
CA GLN A 247 8.61 8.25 3.16
C GLN A 247 9.16 8.62 4.55
N LEU A 248 9.71 7.65 5.28
CA LEU A 248 10.37 7.91 6.56
C LEU A 248 11.65 8.75 6.39
N GLU A 249 12.42 8.52 5.32
CA GLU A 249 13.56 9.36 4.97
C GLU A 249 13.13 10.83 4.78
N VAL A 250 12.07 11.08 4.02
CA VAL A 250 11.53 12.44 3.78
C VAL A 250 11.19 13.13 5.11
N LEU A 251 10.45 12.45 5.99
CA LEU A 251 10.04 13.01 7.28
C LEU A 251 11.26 13.30 8.18
N LEU A 252 12.18 12.35 8.33
CA LEU A 252 13.35 12.50 9.19
C LEU A 252 14.28 13.61 8.69
N ARG A 253 14.59 13.62 7.39
CA ARG A 253 15.43 14.66 6.78
C ARG A 253 14.76 16.02 6.76
N GLY A 254 13.43 16.05 6.67
CA GLY A 254 12.61 17.23 6.74
C GLY A 254 12.40 17.78 8.15
N GLY A 255 12.92 17.12 9.20
CA GLY A 255 12.80 17.55 10.58
C GLY A 255 11.50 17.15 11.30
N GLN A 256 10.66 16.31 10.68
CA GLN A 256 9.43 15.78 11.29
C GLN A 256 9.70 14.45 12.01
N ILE A 257 10.55 14.48 13.03
CA ILE A 257 11.07 13.28 13.71
C ILE A 257 9.95 12.48 14.40
N ASP A 258 9.08 13.17 15.14
CA ASP A 258 7.99 12.52 15.89
C ASP A 258 7.00 11.80 14.98
N GLU A 259 6.67 12.41 13.83
CA GLU A 259 5.77 11.82 12.84
C GLU A 259 6.42 10.62 12.15
N ALA A 260 7.71 10.70 11.81
CA ALA A 260 8.45 9.57 11.26
C ALA A 260 8.44 8.38 12.23
N LEU A 261 8.78 8.63 13.50
CA LEU A 261 8.81 7.58 14.52
C LEU A 261 7.41 7.04 14.81
N LYS A 262 6.37 7.89 14.77
CA LYS A 262 4.97 7.46 14.88
C LYS A 262 4.60 6.50 13.75
N ARG A 263 4.85 6.86 12.49
CA ARG A 263 4.57 5.98 11.33
C ARG A 263 5.33 4.68 11.43
N LEU A 264 6.62 4.74 11.82
CA LEU A 264 7.42 3.55 12.05
C LEU A 264 6.79 2.63 13.08
N ARG A 265 6.32 3.16 14.22
CA ARG A 265 5.67 2.37 15.28
C ARG A 265 4.35 1.76 14.83
N THR A 266 3.50 2.53 14.15
CA THR A 266 2.10 2.14 13.91
C THR A 266 1.88 1.35 12.63
N ALA A 267 2.72 1.57 11.61
CA ALA A 267 2.49 1.03 10.27
C ALA A 267 3.65 0.17 9.73
N ASP A 268 4.89 0.43 10.17
CA ASP A 268 6.09 -0.14 9.54
C ASP A 268 6.99 -0.95 10.49
N ILE A 269 6.57 -1.19 11.73
CA ILE A 269 7.43 -1.82 12.74
C ILE A 269 7.94 -3.20 12.31
N VAL A 270 7.10 -3.96 11.61
CA VAL A 270 7.43 -5.27 11.06
C VAL A 270 8.61 -5.22 10.06
N LEU A 271 8.77 -4.08 9.37
CA LEU A 271 9.85 -3.87 8.39
C LEU A 271 11.22 -3.68 9.03
N LEU A 272 11.28 -3.45 10.35
CA LEU A 272 12.55 -3.49 11.07
C LEU A 272 13.13 -4.89 11.07
N ASP A 273 12.30 -5.93 11.17
CA ASP A 273 12.71 -7.35 11.27
C ASP A 273 12.82 -8.06 9.92
N GLY A 274 11.97 -7.70 8.96
CA GLY A 274 11.99 -8.32 7.64
C GLY A 274 11.02 -7.70 6.66
N ALA A 275 11.14 -8.07 5.40
CA ALA A 275 10.19 -7.74 4.35
C ALA A 275 9.98 -8.96 3.46
N LYS A 276 9.05 -8.86 2.49
CA LYS A 276 8.72 -9.92 1.53
C LYS A 276 9.94 -10.50 0.81
N THR A 277 10.96 -9.67 0.52
CA THR A 277 12.23 -10.12 -0.04
C THR A 277 13.42 -9.55 0.74
N PRO A 278 14.58 -10.25 0.76
CA PRO A 278 15.80 -9.73 1.36
C PRO A 278 16.22 -8.37 0.79
N LEU A 279 16.04 -8.16 -0.52
CA LEU A 279 16.36 -6.89 -1.15
C LEU A 279 15.39 -5.77 -0.75
N ALA A 280 14.09 -6.05 -0.69
CA ALA A 280 13.10 -5.07 -0.23
C ALA A 280 13.39 -4.63 1.22
N HIS A 281 13.81 -5.58 2.07
CA HIS A 281 14.25 -5.27 3.44
C HIS A 281 15.50 -4.38 3.44
N LEU A 282 16.52 -4.71 2.65
CA LEU A 282 17.72 -3.89 2.54
C LEU A 282 17.40 -2.47 2.02
N SER A 283 16.53 -2.35 1.02
CA SER A 283 16.09 -1.04 0.49
C SER A 283 15.41 -0.20 1.57
N PHE A 284 14.49 -0.79 2.35
CA PHE A 284 13.85 -0.11 3.49
C PHE A 284 14.89 0.37 4.52
N LEU A 285 15.80 -0.51 4.93
CA LEU A 285 16.82 -0.21 5.93
C LEU A 285 17.77 0.91 5.46
N ILE A 286 18.16 0.95 4.17
CA ILE A 286 19.04 1.99 3.62
C ILE A 286 18.35 3.37 3.67
N SER A 287 17.09 3.47 3.23
CA SER A 287 16.36 4.75 3.28
C SER A 287 16.12 5.21 4.71
N LEU A 288 15.71 4.29 5.61
CA LEU A 288 15.54 4.59 7.02
C LEU A 288 16.87 5.03 7.66
N LEU A 289 17.99 4.37 7.34
CA LEU A 289 19.32 4.74 7.82
C LEU A 289 19.72 6.15 7.36
N ALA A 290 19.38 6.54 6.13
CA ALA A 290 19.64 7.90 5.64
C ALA A 290 18.85 8.94 6.46
N GLY A 291 17.57 8.68 6.72
CA GLY A 291 16.75 9.52 7.60
C GLY A 291 17.33 9.62 9.01
N LEU A 292 17.62 8.49 9.65
CA LEU A 292 18.15 8.45 11.01
C LEU A 292 19.52 9.13 11.12
N SER A 293 20.41 8.92 10.14
CA SER A 293 21.73 9.56 10.11
C SER A 293 21.62 11.08 10.01
N SER A 294 20.62 11.58 9.27
CA SER A 294 20.37 13.02 9.16
C SER A 294 19.93 13.67 10.48
N ALA A 295 19.18 12.95 11.32
CA ALA A 295 18.63 13.45 12.58
C ALA A 295 19.55 13.19 13.80
N ARG A 296 20.54 12.31 13.66
CA ARG A 296 21.33 11.77 14.77
C ARG A 296 22.05 12.83 15.60
N ASP A 297 22.64 13.84 14.97
CA ASP A 297 23.41 14.87 15.69
C ASP A 297 22.55 15.68 16.68
N GLN A 298 21.25 15.84 16.38
CA GLN A 298 20.32 16.66 17.16
C GLN A 298 19.42 15.82 18.07
N HIS A 299 19.08 14.59 17.66
CA HIS A 299 18.04 13.77 18.27
C HIS A 299 18.55 12.42 18.80
N ALA A 300 19.87 12.22 18.96
CA ALA A 300 20.46 10.94 19.36
C ALA A 300 19.83 10.31 20.61
N GLY A 301 19.50 11.13 21.62
CA GLY A 301 18.94 10.69 22.90
C GLY A 301 17.41 10.60 22.94
N ASP A 302 16.72 11.00 21.86
CA ASP A 302 15.26 11.05 21.84
C ASP A 302 14.69 9.64 21.84
N SER A 303 13.62 9.46 22.61
CA SER A 303 12.93 8.17 22.72
C SER A 303 12.25 7.82 21.40
N THR A 304 12.45 6.60 20.93
CA THR A 304 11.72 6.08 19.76
C THR A 304 10.32 5.59 20.13
N ALA A 305 10.06 5.35 21.43
CA ALA A 305 8.88 4.66 21.95
C ALA A 305 8.59 3.32 21.25
N LEU A 306 9.59 2.70 20.62
CA LEU A 306 9.45 1.38 20.01
C LEU A 306 9.46 0.31 21.10
N PRO A 307 8.66 -0.76 20.97
CA PRO A 307 8.72 -1.90 21.88
C PRO A 307 10.06 -2.64 21.73
N ALA A 308 10.49 -3.29 22.81
CA ALA A 308 11.61 -4.22 22.75
C ALA A 308 11.32 -5.33 21.71
N PRO A 309 12.32 -5.76 20.91
CA PRO A 309 13.76 -5.55 21.06
C PRO A 309 14.32 -4.32 20.31
N HIS A 310 13.47 -3.47 19.74
CA HIS A 310 13.92 -2.34 18.94
C HIS A 310 14.52 -1.22 19.82
N GLY A 311 15.49 -0.48 19.26
CA GLY A 311 16.26 0.51 20.00
C GLY A 311 15.38 1.58 20.65
N VAL A 312 15.59 1.85 21.94
CA VAL A 312 14.73 2.75 22.73
C VAL A 312 15.05 4.22 22.48
N THR A 313 16.25 4.52 21.98
CA THR A 313 16.65 5.85 21.52
C THR A 313 16.92 5.87 20.02
N LEU A 314 16.86 7.05 19.40
CA LEU A 314 17.16 7.20 17.98
C LEU A 314 18.57 6.70 17.64
N SER A 315 19.56 6.93 18.51
CA SER A 315 20.93 6.42 18.30
C SER A 315 21.03 4.89 18.41
N GLU A 316 20.25 4.26 19.28
CA GLU A 316 20.20 2.81 19.37
C GLU A 316 19.51 2.20 18.15
N LEU A 317 18.38 2.77 17.73
CA LEU A 317 17.68 2.38 16.50
C LEU A 317 18.60 2.52 15.29
N HIS A 318 19.31 3.64 15.17
CA HIS A 318 20.33 3.86 14.13
C HIS A 318 21.38 2.75 14.11
N THR A 319 21.92 2.40 15.27
CA THR A 319 22.95 1.35 15.41
C THR A 319 22.40 -0.03 15.00
N GLN A 320 21.18 -0.36 15.41
CA GLN A 320 20.54 -1.62 15.05
C GLN A 320 20.25 -1.71 13.54
N VAL A 321 19.66 -0.64 12.97
CA VAL A 321 19.39 -0.53 11.53
C VAL A 321 20.68 -0.65 10.72
N LEU A 322 21.75 0.05 11.13
CA LEU A 322 23.06 -0.04 10.48
C LEU A 322 23.63 -1.46 10.52
N GLY A 323 23.56 -2.14 11.66
CA GLY A 323 24.05 -3.51 11.81
C GLY A 323 23.34 -4.48 10.86
N ARG A 324 22.00 -4.40 10.79
CA ARG A 324 21.18 -5.23 9.89
C ARG A 324 21.42 -4.88 8.42
N ALA A 325 21.51 -3.59 8.09
CA ALA A 325 21.77 -3.14 6.72
C ALA A 325 23.13 -3.66 6.23
N ARG A 326 24.19 -3.58 7.06
CA ARG A 326 25.52 -4.09 6.70
C ARG A 326 25.58 -5.60 6.53
N ASP A 327 24.87 -6.36 7.35
CA ASP A 327 24.79 -7.82 7.19
C ASP A 327 24.18 -8.19 5.83
N LEU A 328 23.04 -7.59 5.48
CA LEU A 328 22.38 -7.84 4.20
C LEU A 328 23.19 -7.31 3.02
N ALA A 329 23.74 -6.10 3.11
CA ALA A 329 24.57 -5.49 2.07
C ALA A 329 25.78 -6.35 1.77
N GLY A 330 26.53 -6.79 2.79
CA GLY A 330 27.71 -7.65 2.60
C GLY A 330 27.38 -8.94 1.86
N ARG A 331 26.23 -9.56 2.14
CA ARG A 331 25.78 -10.78 1.44
C ARG A 331 25.38 -10.52 -0.01
N PHE A 332 24.72 -9.39 -0.30
CA PHE A 332 24.40 -9.02 -1.68
C PHE A 332 25.63 -8.64 -2.49
N ASP A 333 26.53 -7.86 -1.88
CA ASP A 333 27.80 -7.43 -2.49
C ASP A 333 28.73 -8.62 -2.75
N GLU A 334 28.81 -9.60 -1.84
CA GLU A 334 29.50 -10.87 -2.07
C GLU A 334 28.88 -11.65 -3.24
N ARG A 335 27.54 -11.78 -3.27
CA ARG A 335 26.81 -12.45 -4.36
C ARG A 335 27.05 -11.76 -5.72
N ASN A 336 27.09 -10.44 -5.72
CA ASN A 336 27.23 -9.62 -6.93
C ASN A 336 28.69 -9.45 -7.37
N GLY A 337 29.65 -9.63 -6.45
CA GLY A 337 31.08 -9.46 -6.71
C GLY A 337 31.53 -7.99 -6.77
N ASN A 338 30.84 -7.09 -6.07
CA ASN A 338 31.16 -5.66 -6.01
C ASN A 338 30.86 -5.09 -4.61
N GLY A 339 31.00 -3.77 -4.42
CA GLY A 339 30.68 -3.07 -3.16
C GLY A 339 29.54 -2.07 -3.33
N PHE A 340 28.53 -2.44 -4.11
CA PHE A 340 27.45 -1.53 -4.50
C PHE A 340 26.61 -1.10 -3.30
N TYR A 341 26.14 -2.05 -2.49
CA TYR A 341 25.29 -1.77 -1.35
C TYR A 341 26.06 -1.15 -0.18
N ASP A 342 27.32 -1.54 0.03
CA ASP A 342 28.21 -0.86 0.97
C ASP A 342 28.34 0.62 0.63
N GLY A 343 28.50 0.97 -0.66
CA GLY A 343 28.50 2.36 -1.11
C GLY A 343 27.18 3.11 -0.85
N LEU A 344 26.04 2.42 -0.97
CA LEU A 344 24.73 2.99 -0.61
C LEU A 344 24.59 3.22 0.90
N ILE A 345 25.10 2.32 1.72
CA ILE A 345 25.14 2.47 3.19
C ILE A 345 26.04 3.64 3.57
N ASP A 346 27.24 3.75 2.98
CA ASP A 346 28.15 4.87 3.25
C ASP A 346 27.52 6.21 2.88
N ARG A 347 26.79 6.26 1.75
CA ARG A 347 26.01 7.45 1.40
C ARG A 347 24.92 7.74 2.43
N ALA A 348 24.16 6.74 2.86
CA ALA A 348 23.12 6.90 3.89
C ALA A 348 23.70 7.42 5.22
N LEU A 349 24.88 6.96 5.62
CA LEU A 349 25.57 7.41 6.85
C LEU A 349 26.01 8.88 6.80
N THR A 350 26.23 9.42 5.59
CA THR A 350 26.60 10.82 5.39
C THR A 350 25.41 11.74 5.10
N ALA A 351 24.19 11.20 5.13
CA ALA A 351 22.97 11.96 4.93
C ALA A 351 22.85 13.10 5.95
N ARG A 352 22.37 14.25 5.47
CA ARG A 352 22.20 15.49 6.25
C ARG A 352 20.75 15.93 6.25
N PRO A 353 20.31 16.74 7.23
CA PRO A 353 19.02 17.41 7.16
C PRO A 353 18.83 18.10 5.80
N ALA A 354 17.59 18.14 5.34
CA ALA A 354 17.24 18.80 4.10
C ALA A 354 17.60 20.30 4.14
N PRO A 355 17.87 20.93 2.98
CA PRO A 355 18.19 22.36 2.92
C PRO A 355 17.09 23.24 3.52
N GLU A 356 15.84 22.85 3.30
CA GLU A 356 14.65 23.46 3.89
C GLU A 356 13.86 22.39 4.67
N PRO A 357 13.46 22.66 5.92
CA PRO A 357 12.64 21.73 6.67
C PRO A 357 11.27 21.59 6.01
N LEU A 358 10.64 20.42 6.18
CA LEU A 358 9.25 20.26 5.78
C LEU A 358 8.39 21.26 6.56
N PRO A 359 7.35 21.82 5.93
CA PRO A 359 6.41 22.68 6.65
C PRO A 359 5.85 21.90 7.84
N HIS A 360 5.99 22.44 9.06
CA HIS A 360 5.31 21.90 10.22
C HIS A 360 3.81 21.97 9.94
N GLN A 361 3.18 20.81 9.83
CA GLN A 361 1.73 20.72 9.86
C GLN A 361 1.37 20.66 11.35
N PRO A 362 0.82 21.73 11.96
CA PRO A 362 0.41 21.65 13.35
C PRO A 362 -0.65 20.56 13.49
N LEU A 363 -0.52 19.73 14.53
CA LEU A 363 -1.61 18.87 14.98
C LEU A 363 -2.83 19.78 15.21
N PRO A 364 -4.03 19.43 14.70
CA PRO A 364 -5.21 20.25 14.94
C PRO A 364 -5.46 20.36 16.44
N VAL A 365 -5.44 21.58 16.96
CA VAL A 365 -6.04 21.88 18.26
C VAL A 365 -7.54 21.71 18.08
N HIS A 366 -8.15 20.76 18.79
CA HIS A 366 -9.60 20.61 18.81
C HIS A 366 -10.24 21.94 19.22
N ALA A 367 -10.92 22.62 18.29
CA ALA A 367 -11.84 23.67 18.66
C ALA A 367 -13.14 23.00 19.12
N GLU A 368 -13.54 23.24 20.37
CA GLU A 368 -14.83 22.77 20.88
C GLU A 368 -15.98 23.41 20.08
N PRO A 369 -16.88 22.63 19.47
CA PRO A 369 -18.10 23.19 18.91
C PRO A 369 -19.07 23.51 20.05
N SER A 370 -19.59 24.73 20.05
CA SER A 370 -20.63 25.20 20.96
C SER A 370 -21.92 24.40 20.74
N THR A 371 -22.31 23.59 21.72
CA THR A 371 -23.55 22.80 21.70
C THR A 371 -24.71 23.60 22.30
N THR A 372 -25.63 24.08 21.46
CA THR A 372 -26.98 24.46 21.91
C THR A 372 -28.02 24.05 20.87
N GLY A 373 -28.56 22.84 20.98
CA GLY A 373 -29.74 22.40 20.22
C GLY A 373 -29.89 20.88 20.16
N GLU A 374 -31.03 20.34 20.62
CA GLU A 374 -31.47 18.96 20.37
C GLU A 374 -32.12 18.89 18.98
N ASP A 375 -31.51 18.19 18.02
CA ASP A 375 -32.09 18.01 16.68
C ASP A 375 -32.90 16.70 16.60
N THR A 376 -34.16 16.81 16.14
CA THR A 376 -35.04 15.66 15.82
C THR A 376 -35.50 15.75 14.37
N MET A 377 -35.17 14.75 13.55
CA MET A 377 -35.68 14.65 12.17
C MET A 377 -37.08 14.02 12.14
N THR A 378 -37.99 14.66 11.42
CA THR A 378 -39.31 14.11 11.07
C THR A 378 -39.26 13.40 9.72
N ALA A 379 -39.84 12.19 9.64
CA ALA A 379 -39.78 11.34 8.44
C ALA A 379 -41.08 11.42 7.62
N SER A 380 -41.01 11.97 6.41
CA SER A 380 -41.74 11.45 5.24
C SER A 380 -41.11 12.00 3.95
N HIS A 381 -40.57 11.15 3.09
CA HIS A 381 -40.10 11.55 1.75
C HIS A 381 -40.83 10.71 0.69
N ASP A 382 -41.43 11.40 -0.27
CA ASP A 382 -42.04 10.81 -1.47
C ASP A 382 -40.93 10.56 -2.50
N PHE A 383 -40.62 9.28 -2.74
CA PHE A 383 -39.48 8.83 -3.55
C PHE A 383 -39.67 8.95 -5.06
N THR A 384 -40.73 9.63 -5.53
CA THR A 384 -41.10 9.66 -6.96
C THR A 384 -40.80 10.99 -7.67
N ALA A 385 -40.25 11.99 -6.97
CA ALA A 385 -40.28 13.38 -7.45
C ALA A 385 -39.10 13.87 -8.31
N ASP A 386 -38.02 13.11 -8.53
CA ASP A 386 -36.84 13.67 -9.23
C ASP A 386 -36.01 12.66 -10.02
N ALA A 387 -36.60 12.09 -11.06
CA ALA A 387 -35.92 11.17 -11.99
C ALA A 387 -35.21 11.89 -13.16
N ALA A 388 -35.10 13.22 -13.15
CA ALA A 388 -34.92 13.97 -14.39
C ALA A 388 -33.48 14.34 -14.77
N THR A 389 -32.51 14.40 -13.85
CA THR A 389 -31.10 14.68 -14.23
C THR A 389 -30.12 14.17 -13.18
N LEU A 390 -29.22 13.25 -13.56
CA LEU A 390 -28.05 12.88 -12.76
C LEU A 390 -27.05 14.04 -12.79
N GLY A 391 -26.85 14.71 -11.66
CA GLY A 391 -25.80 15.73 -11.51
C GLY A 391 -24.50 15.09 -11.01
N ALA A 392 -23.35 15.68 -11.37
CA ALA A 392 -22.08 15.30 -10.75
C ALA A 392 -22.12 15.56 -9.24
N LEU A 393 -21.50 14.67 -8.46
CA LEU A 393 -21.36 14.87 -7.02
C LEU A 393 -20.42 16.05 -6.75
N SER A 394 -20.74 16.88 -5.77
CA SER A 394 -19.88 17.96 -5.30
C SER A 394 -20.11 18.22 -3.81
N THR A 395 -19.12 18.83 -3.14
CA THR A 395 -19.23 19.27 -1.73
C THR A 395 -20.49 20.10 -1.50
N GLN A 396 -20.77 21.07 -2.39
CA GLN A 396 -21.96 21.93 -2.33
C GLN A 396 -23.28 21.14 -2.37
N ARG A 397 -23.33 20.03 -3.12
CA ARG A 397 -24.52 19.18 -3.18
C ARG A 397 -24.69 18.32 -1.92
N ILE A 398 -23.60 17.90 -1.30
CA ILE A 398 -23.63 17.21 0.00
C ILE A 398 -24.12 18.19 1.08
N GLU A 399 -23.55 19.40 1.14
CA GLU A 399 -23.99 20.47 2.05
C GLU A 399 -25.46 20.81 1.84
N ALA A 400 -25.92 20.95 0.59
CA ALA A 400 -27.32 21.23 0.27
C ALA A 400 -28.24 20.08 0.68
N ALA A 401 -27.82 18.82 0.49
CA ALA A 401 -28.58 17.65 0.90
C ALA A 401 -28.72 17.56 2.43
N LEU A 402 -27.64 17.80 3.17
CA LEU A 402 -27.65 17.86 4.64
C LEU A 402 -28.51 19.04 5.14
N SER A 403 -28.35 20.23 4.54
CA SER A 403 -29.16 21.41 4.86
C SER A 403 -30.66 21.18 4.64
N ALA A 404 -31.01 20.48 3.55
CA ALA A 404 -32.39 20.15 3.23
C ALA A 404 -33.04 19.20 4.25
N ASP A 405 -32.22 18.37 4.92
CA ASP A 405 -32.64 17.48 5.99
C ASP A 405 -32.58 18.14 7.38
N GLY A 406 -32.19 19.42 7.45
CA GLY A 406 -32.06 20.17 8.71
C GLY A 406 -30.85 19.75 9.55
N VAL A 407 -29.84 19.13 8.93
CA VAL A 407 -28.65 18.63 9.62
C VAL A 407 -27.68 19.77 9.87
N ASN A 408 -27.22 19.91 11.12
CA ASN A 408 -26.10 20.78 11.45
C ASN A 408 -24.77 20.11 11.06
N PHE A 409 -23.95 20.82 10.30
CA PHE A 409 -22.61 20.37 9.90
C PHE A 409 -21.63 21.55 9.91
N GLY A 410 -20.35 21.23 10.06
CA GLY A 410 -19.23 22.14 9.88
C GLY A 410 -18.25 21.57 8.87
N ASN A 411 -17.13 22.27 8.69
CA ASN A 411 -15.99 21.76 7.95
C ASN A 411 -14.82 21.57 8.91
N ASP A 412 -14.10 20.47 8.80
CA ASP A 412 -12.87 20.26 9.56
C ASP A 412 -11.68 21.01 8.93
N SER A 413 -10.49 20.82 9.49
CA SER A 413 -9.26 21.50 9.03
C SER A 413 -8.85 21.15 7.60
N ASP A 414 -9.32 20.01 7.09
CA ASP A 414 -9.04 19.52 5.75
C ASP A 414 -10.14 19.94 4.75
N GLY A 415 -11.18 20.63 5.25
CA GLY A 415 -12.33 21.08 4.47
C GLY A 415 -13.37 19.98 4.25
N ASP A 416 -13.27 18.85 4.98
CA ASP A 416 -14.25 17.78 4.92
C ASP A 416 -15.47 18.13 5.75
N ILE A 417 -16.64 17.77 5.25
CA ILE A 417 -17.91 18.05 5.91
C ILE A 417 -18.03 17.11 7.11
N ILE A 418 -18.23 17.67 8.30
CA ILE A 418 -18.42 16.92 9.54
C ILE A 418 -19.76 17.25 10.19
N SER A 419 -20.49 16.22 10.63
CA SER A 419 -21.71 16.34 11.44
C SER A 419 -21.65 15.37 12.62
N VAL A 420 -22.24 15.74 13.75
CA VAL A 420 -22.22 14.91 14.97
C VAL A 420 -23.64 14.45 15.30
N TRP A 421 -23.81 13.14 15.48
CA TRP A 421 -25.09 12.48 15.74
C TRP A 421 -25.00 11.63 17.00
N ASP A 422 -25.78 11.93 18.03
CA ASP A 422 -25.70 11.25 19.34
C ASP A 422 -24.26 11.16 19.88
N GLU A 423 -23.51 12.26 19.75
CA GLU A 423 -22.07 12.36 20.04
C GLU A 423 -21.13 11.54 19.15
N ASN A 424 -21.65 10.84 18.14
CA ASN A 424 -20.87 10.11 17.15
C ASN A 424 -20.56 11.03 15.95
N PRO A 425 -19.29 11.34 15.66
CA PRO A 425 -18.93 12.13 14.49
C PRO A 425 -19.07 11.32 13.20
N PHE A 426 -19.63 11.96 12.17
CA PHE A 426 -19.74 11.52 10.78
C PHE A 426 -19.00 12.50 9.88
N TRP A 427 -18.16 11.97 9.00
CA TRP A 427 -17.44 12.70 7.97
C TRP A 427 -17.99 12.34 6.59
N PHE A 428 -18.21 13.34 5.74
CA PHE A 428 -18.66 13.19 4.37
C PHE A 428 -17.58 13.75 3.44
N LEU A 429 -16.87 12.83 2.78
CA LEU A 429 -15.72 13.14 1.95
C LEU A 429 -16.05 12.91 0.47
N LEU A 430 -15.50 13.77 -0.36
CA LEU A 430 -15.51 13.63 -1.81
C LEU A 430 -14.11 13.19 -2.27
N ILE A 431 -13.98 11.96 -2.74
CA ILE A 431 -12.69 11.40 -3.15
C ILE A 431 -12.64 11.30 -4.68
N GLY A 432 -11.60 11.87 -5.29
CA GLY A 432 -11.38 11.83 -6.74
C GLY A 432 -12.01 13.02 -7.49
N THR A 433 -11.32 13.48 -8.54
CA THR A 433 -11.74 14.63 -9.35
C THR A 433 -12.48 14.26 -10.63
N GLU A 434 -12.21 13.08 -11.19
CA GLU A 434 -12.82 12.60 -12.45
C GLU A 434 -13.90 11.53 -12.23
N SER A 435 -13.75 10.68 -11.20
CA SER A 435 -14.74 9.68 -10.76
C SER A 435 -15.02 9.92 -9.27
N PRO A 436 -15.95 10.83 -8.92
CA PRO A 436 -16.17 11.22 -7.54
C PRO A 436 -16.79 10.07 -6.73
N ILE A 437 -16.05 9.58 -5.73
CA ILE A 437 -16.52 8.64 -4.73
C ILE A 437 -17.04 9.44 -3.53
N LEU A 438 -18.29 9.21 -3.15
CA LEU A 438 -18.82 9.66 -1.86
C LEU A 438 -18.33 8.67 -0.79
N ARG A 439 -17.53 9.16 0.16
CA ARG A 439 -17.17 8.41 1.35
C ARG A 439 -17.87 8.99 2.57
N ILE A 440 -18.60 8.15 3.29
CA ILE A 440 -19.23 8.49 4.56
C ILE A 440 -18.57 7.61 5.62
N SER A 441 -17.84 8.23 6.52
CA SER A 441 -17.15 7.57 7.63
C SER A 441 -17.75 8.03 8.95
N ALA A 442 -17.86 7.16 9.94
CA ALA A 442 -18.29 7.56 11.28
C ALA A 442 -17.51 6.83 12.34
N LYS A 443 -17.35 7.47 13.50
CA LYS A 443 -16.66 6.89 14.66
C LYS A 443 -17.65 6.80 15.82
N TRP A 444 -17.64 5.67 16.50
CA TRP A 444 -18.42 5.50 17.72
C TRP A 444 -17.90 6.45 18.80
N LYS A 445 -18.81 7.06 19.55
CA LYS A 445 -18.48 8.00 20.62
C LYS A 445 -17.55 7.34 21.63
N ALA A 446 -17.77 6.09 22.00
CA ALA A 446 -16.91 5.41 22.96
C ALA A 446 -15.74 4.67 22.30
N TRP A 447 -14.83 4.21 23.14
CA TRP A 447 -13.75 3.31 22.80
C TRP A 447 -13.69 2.18 23.83
N LEU A 448 -13.04 1.08 23.50
CA LEU A 448 -12.90 -0.05 24.40
C LEU A 448 -11.44 -0.19 24.82
N PRO A 449 -11.14 -0.52 26.08
CA PRO A 449 -9.77 -0.82 26.49
C PRO A 449 -9.15 -1.97 25.66
N ALA A 450 -7.82 -2.02 25.57
CA ALA A 450 -7.11 -3.09 24.87
C ALA A 450 -7.56 -4.52 25.25
N ALA A 451 -7.93 -4.73 26.52
CA ALA A 451 -8.44 -6.00 27.02
C ALA A 451 -9.73 -6.48 26.31
N ASN A 452 -10.47 -5.58 25.68
CA ASN A 452 -11.74 -5.85 25.02
C ASN A 452 -11.60 -6.08 23.50
N GLN A 453 -10.38 -6.12 22.95
CA GLN A 453 -10.16 -6.29 21.51
C GLN A 453 -10.82 -7.55 20.93
N ALA A 454 -10.75 -8.69 21.63
CA ALA A 454 -11.41 -9.91 21.20
C ALA A 454 -12.94 -9.74 21.15
N ALA A 455 -13.54 -9.17 22.19
CA ALA A 455 -14.97 -8.92 22.25
C ALA A 455 -15.45 -7.90 21.20
N ALA A 456 -14.62 -6.90 20.89
CA ALA A 456 -14.86 -5.92 19.83
C ALA A 456 -14.83 -6.58 18.44
N THR A 457 -13.87 -7.48 18.22
CA THR A 457 -13.75 -8.27 16.98
C THR A 457 -14.96 -9.19 16.80
N ASP A 458 -15.42 -9.83 17.87
CA ASP A 458 -16.63 -10.66 17.84
C ASP A 458 -17.88 -9.83 17.51
N ALA A 459 -18.01 -8.63 18.08
CA ALA A 459 -19.12 -7.73 17.79
C ALA A 459 -19.15 -7.28 16.32
N VAL A 460 -17.97 -6.99 15.74
CA VAL A 460 -17.82 -6.68 14.32
C VAL A 460 -18.22 -7.86 13.43
N ASN A 461 -17.71 -9.06 13.73
CA ASN A 461 -18.05 -10.26 12.99
C ASN A 461 -19.55 -10.59 13.08
N GLU A 462 -20.16 -10.43 14.25
CA GLU A 462 -21.60 -10.61 14.45
C GLU A 462 -22.43 -9.63 13.62
N TRP A 463 -22.00 -8.36 13.57
CA TRP A 463 -22.63 -7.36 12.73
C TRP A 463 -22.59 -7.74 11.25
N HIS A 464 -21.39 -8.07 10.72
CA HIS A 464 -21.22 -8.47 9.32
C HIS A 464 -21.96 -9.75 8.96
N ASN A 465 -22.10 -10.69 9.91
CA ASN A 465 -22.85 -11.92 9.68
C ASN A 465 -24.38 -11.73 9.65
N SER A 466 -24.89 -10.67 10.30
CA SER A 466 -26.33 -10.44 10.45
C SER A 466 -26.87 -9.29 9.59
N ARG A 467 -25.99 -8.42 9.07
CA ARG A 467 -26.37 -7.22 8.30
C ARG A 467 -25.44 -7.03 7.11
N LEU A 468 -26.03 -6.72 5.96
CA LEU A 468 -25.29 -6.43 4.72
C LEU A 468 -24.64 -5.04 4.72
N PHE A 469 -25.10 -4.12 5.59
CA PHE A 469 -24.73 -2.71 5.58
C PHE A 469 -24.93 -2.08 6.97
N PRO A 470 -24.04 -1.16 7.42
CA PRO A 470 -22.81 -0.71 6.78
C PRO A 470 -21.63 -1.63 7.06
N ARG A 471 -20.55 -1.45 6.27
CA ARG A 471 -19.25 -2.02 6.62
C ARG A 471 -18.78 -1.31 7.88
N VAL A 472 -18.57 -2.08 8.93
CA VAL A 472 -17.99 -1.60 10.19
C VAL A 472 -16.49 -1.86 10.22
N LEU A 473 -15.77 -1.00 10.95
CA LEU A 473 -14.32 -1.02 11.08
C LEU A 473 -13.92 -1.10 12.56
N LEU A 474 -12.78 -1.73 12.81
CA LEU A 474 -12.09 -1.76 14.09
C LEU A 474 -10.68 -1.22 13.88
N SER A 475 -10.27 -0.26 14.71
CA SER A 475 -8.89 0.24 14.77
C SER A 475 -8.43 0.31 16.22
N THR A 476 -7.12 0.39 16.45
CA THR A 476 -6.53 0.52 17.79
C THR A 476 -5.57 1.70 17.83
N ASP A 477 -5.51 2.43 18.95
CA ASP A 477 -4.46 3.43 19.17
C ASP A 477 -3.19 2.84 19.80
N ALA A 478 -2.29 3.72 20.23
CA ALA A 478 -1.00 3.35 20.81
C ALA A 478 -1.11 2.68 22.19
N ASP A 479 -2.17 2.95 22.95
CA ASP A 479 -2.44 2.34 24.25
C ASP A 479 -3.18 1.01 24.11
N GLY A 480 -3.49 0.63 22.85
CA GLY A 480 -4.25 -0.56 22.49
C GLY A 480 -5.75 -0.35 22.61
N ASP A 481 -6.20 0.87 22.92
CA ASP A 481 -7.62 1.19 23.01
C ASP A 481 -8.25 1.07 21.62
N VAL A 482 -9.38 0.38 21.58
CA VAL A 482 -10.08 -0.06 20.39
C VAL A 482 -11.16 0.95 20.05
N PHE A 483 -11.10 1.45 18.82
CA PHE A 483 -12.10 2.32 18.23
C PHE A 483 -12.90 1.56 17.18
N LEU A 484 -14.19 1.84 17.15
CA LEU A 484 -15.14 1.22 16.24
C LEU A 484 -15.79 2.30 15.40
N GLY A 485 -16.10 1.98 14.15
CA GLY A 485 -16.66 2.94 13.21
C GLY A 485 -17.35 2.27 12.05
N ILE A 486 -17.89 3.09 11.15
CA ILE A 486 -18.49 2.65 9.90
C ILE A 486 -17.82 3.35 8.72
N ASP A 487 -17.77 2.68 7.59
CA ASP A 487 -17.21 3.22 6.35
C ASP A 487 -18.07 2.80 5.16
N ARG A 488 -18.54 3.79 4.41
CA ARG A 488 -19.37 3.60 3.22
C ARG A 488 -18.78 4.38 2.06
N ASN A 489 -18.45 3.68 0.99
CA ASN A 489 -17.92 4.26 -0.24
C ASN A 489 -18.89 3.96 -1.37
N VAL A 490 -19.27 5.00 -2.12
CA VAL A 490 -20.16 4.87 -3.27
C VAL A 490 -19.52 5.58 -4.46
N ASP A 491 -19.25 4.82 -5.51
CA ASP A 491 -18.83 5.37 -6.80
C ASP A 491 -20.02 6.05 -7.49
N LEU A 492 -19.90 7.36 -7.69
CA LEU A 492 -20.92 8.21 -8.32
C LEU A 492 -20.38 8.88 -9.59
N GLU A 493 -19.47 8.21 -10.31
CA GLU A 493 -18.89 8.64 -11.58
C GLU A 493 -19.92 9.18 -12.58
N PHE A 494 -21.06 8.49 -12.72
CA PHE A 494 -22.13 8.88 -13.66
C PHE A 494 -23.14 9.88 -13.09
N GLY A 495 -22.88 10.41 -11.89
CA GLY A 495 -23.75 11.33 -11.18
C GLY A 495 -24.86 10.67 -10.36
N ILE A 496 -25.53 11.49 -9.57
CA ILE A 496 -26.59 11.11 -8.62
C ILE A 496 -27.70 12.17 -8.64
N THR A 497 -28.96 11.80 -8.43
CA THR A 497 -30.03 12.80 -8.21
C THR A 497 -29.99 13.34 -6.79
N ASP A 498 -30.55 14.53 -6.52
CA ASP A 498 -30.58 15.09 -5.16
C ASP A 498 -31.38 14.19 -4.20
N ALA A 499 -32.45 13.55 -4.69
CA ALA A 499 -33.23 12.58 -3.92
C ALA A 499 -32.43 11.31 -3.58
N GLN A 500 -31.64 10.79 -4.54
CA GLN A 500 -30.76 9.64 -4.29
C GLN A 500 -29.64 10.00 -3.32
N LEU A 501 -29.05 11.19 -3.45
CA LEU A 501 -27.99 11.66 -2.54
C LEU A 501 -28.51 11.79 -1.11
N ARG A 502 -29.65 12.46 -0.91
CA ARG A 502 -30.30 12.54 0.41
C ARG A 502 -30.61 11.16 0.98
N ASN A 503 -31.14 10.26 0.16
CA ASN A 503 -31.39 8.89 0.59
C ASN A 503 -30.12 8.15 1.01
N GLU A 504 -29.02 8.30 0.27
CA GLU A 504 -27.73 7.68 0.57
C GLU A 504 -27.13 8.19 1.89
N LEU A 505 -27.13 9.51 2.10
CA LEU A 505 -26.69 10.14 3.36
C LEU A 505 -27.53 9.64 4.53
N SER A 506 -28.86 9.77 4.43
CA SER A 506 -29.81 9.37 5.47
C SER A 506 -29.72 7.87 5.80
N THR A 507 -29.61 7.00 4.79
CA THR A 507 -29.53 5.55 4.99
C THR A 507 -28.24 5.17 5.69
N THR A 508 -27.12 5.81 5.33
CA THR A 508 -25.82 5.55 5.94
C THR A 508 -25.74 6.03 7.37
N ILE A 509 -26.24 7.23 7.66
CA ILE A 509 -26.30 7.77 9.03
C ILE A 509 -27.12 6.84 9.92
N ARG A 510 -28.34 6.46 9.49
CA ARG A 510 -29.21 5.56 10.27
C ARG A 510 -28.56 4.21 10.52
N ALA A 511 -27.95 3.60 9.49
CA ALA A 511 -27.33 2.29 9.63
C ALA A 511 -26.07 2.35 10.51
N GLY A 512 -25.33 3.46 10.47
CA GLY A 512 -24.21 3.74 11.37
C GLY A 512 -24.67 3.90 12.82
N LEU A 513 -25.73 4.67 13.06
CA LEU A 513 -26.32 4.83 14.40
C LEU A 513 -26.85 3.50 14.94
N GLN A 514 -27.47 2.66 14.12
CA GLN A 514 -27.87 1.30 14.53
C GLN A 514 -26.69 0.42 14.93
N PHE A 515 -25.51 0.63 14.34
CA PHE A 515 -24.30 -0.07 14.76
C PHE A 515 -23.81 0.44 16.10
N PHE A 516 -23.82 1.76 16.29
CA PHE A 516 -23.45 2.38 17.55
C PHE A 516 -24.41 1.99 18.68
N GLU A 517 -25.72 1.94 18.44
CA GLU A 517 -26.71 1.37 19.39
C GLU A 517 -26.38 -0.08 19.76
N PHE A 518 -26.05 -0.92 18.77
CA PHE A 518 -25.62 -2.31 19.00
C PHE A 518 -24.35 -2.39 19.87
N LEU A 519 -23.41 -1.47 19.69
CA LEU A 519 -22.21 -1.38 20.53
C LEU A 519 -22.55 -0.88 21.95
N GLU A 520 -23.46 0.08 22.08
CA GLU A 520 -23.88 0.66 23.36
C GLU A 520 -24.60 -0.38 24.23
N GLU A 521 -25.46 -1.21 23.63
CA GLU A 521 -26.09 -2.34 24.33
C GLU A 521 -25.06 -3.37 24.82
N ARG A 522 -23.99 -3.59 24.06
CA ARG A 522 -22.99 -4.62 24.35
C ARG A 522 -21.88 -4.15 25.28
N PHE A 523 -21.56 -2.86 25.25
CA PHE A 523 -20.46 -2.26 26.00
C PHE A 523 -20.91 -1.01 26.79
N PRO A 524 -21.94 -1.10 27.64
CA PRO A 524 -22.50 0.06 28.34
C PRO A 524 -21.50 0.75 29.29
N THR A 525 -20.52 0.00 29.81
CA THR A 525 -19.46 0.57 30.67
C THR A 525 -18.50 1.45 29.91
N ALA A 526 -18.27 1.18 28.62
CA ALA A 526 -17.41 1.98 27.76
C ALA A 526 -18.05 3.33 27.44
N VAL A 527 -19.37 3.34 27.26
CA VAL A 527 -20.16 4.56 27.05
C VAL A 527 -20.06 5.46 28.28
N ALA A 528 -20.32 4.91 29.48
CA ALA A 528 -20.21 5.67 30.72
C ALA A 528 -18.80 6.25 30.94
N ALA A 529 -17.75 5.47 30.66
CA ALA A 529 -16.37 5.94 30.77
C ALA A 529 -16.06 7.09 29.78
N ALA A 530 -16.56 6.99 28.55
CA ALA A 530 -16.39 8.04 27.55
C ALA A 530 -17.14 9.33 27.93
N GLU A 531 -18.33 9.23 28.51
CA GLU A 531 -19.10 10.37 29.03
C GLU A 531 -18.37 11.07 30.19
N GLU A 532 -17.85 10.30 31.15
CA GLU A 532 -17.06 10.84 32.27
C GLU A 532 -15.80 11.56 31.76
N TYR A 533 -15.08 10.96 30.81
CA TYR A 533 -13.89 11.56 30.20
C TYR A 533 -14.21 12.89 29.49
N ARG A 534 -15.30 12.95 28.73
CA ARG A 534 -15.75 14.19 28.08
C ARG A 534 -16.15 15.26 29.09
N ALA A 535 -16.87 14.88 30.14
CA ALA A 535 -17.26 15.80 31.20
C ALA A 535 -16.02 16.41 31.89
N ALA A 536 -15.01 15.59 32.17
CA ALA A 536 -13.73 16.05 32.73
C ALA A 536 -12.97 16.96 31.75
N SER A 537 -12.96 16.64 30.46
CA SER A 537 -12.28 17.42 29.42
C SER A 537 -12.92 18.81 29.23
N ARG A 538 -14.26 18.89 29.20
CA ARG A 538 -14.99 20.17 29.14
C ARG A 538 -14.74 21.03 30.36
N ALA A 539 -14.76 20.43 31.56
CA ALA A 539 -14.45 21.15 32.80
C ALA A 539 -13.02 21.71 32.83
N ALA A 540 -12.05 21.00 32.21
CA ALA A 540 -10.67 21.47 32.08
C ALA A 540 -10.49 22.57 31.02
N ALA A 541 -11.35 22.63 30.01
CA ALA A 541 -11.34 23.68 28.99
C ALA A 541 -11.96 25.01 29.49
N GLU A 542 -12.91 24.94 30.42
CA GLU A 542 -13.59 26.11 30.99
C GLU A 542 -12.82 26.81 32.15
N ASP A 543 -11.82 26.15 32.76
CA ASP A 543 -10.96 26.73 33.81
C ASP A 543 -9.45 26.58 33.47
N PRO A 544 -8.93 27.38 32.53
CA PRO A 544 -7.52 27.33 32.13
C PRO A 544 -6.66 28.03 33.18
N ALA A 545 -6.13 27.26 34.13
CA ALA A 545 -5.18 27.73 35.15
C ALA A 545 -3.88 28.32 34.56
#